data_AF-A0A2M7VCT6-F1
#
_entry.id   AF-A0A2M7VCT6-F1
#
_cell.length_a   1.000
_cell.length_b   1.000
_cell.length_c   1.000
_cell.angle_alpha   90.00
_cell.angle_beta   90.00
_cell.angle_gamma   90.00
#
_symmetry.space_group_name_H-M   'P 1'
#
loop_
_entity.id
_entity.type
_entity.pdbx_description
1 polymer ?
#
loop_
_entity_poly.entity_id
_entity_poly.type
_entity_poly.pdbx_seq_one_letter_code
_entity_poly.pdbx_strand_id
1 'polypeptide(L)' 'MNEKSYWLGFSCFSGIGPVKFNQIIKRFNSAKEAWFASKKDLEEALGEGLSTKFEV' A
#
# COMPACT_ATOMS: atom_id res chain seq x y z
N MET A 1 -11.45 5.78 10.50
CA MET A 1 -10.44 4.70 10.55
C MET A 1 -9.12 5.27 11.02
N ASN A 2 -8.42 4.58 11.92
CA ASN A 2 -7.10 4.97 12.41
C ASN A 2 -6.01 4.52 11.42
N GLU A 3 -4.91 5.26 11.33
CA GLU A 3 -3.74 4.91 10.49
C GLU A 3 -3.22 3.49 10.76
N LYS A 4 -3.31 3.04 12.02
CA LYS A 4 -2.97 1.69 12.46
C LYS A 4 -3.79 0.61 11.76
N SER A 5 -5.06 0.88 11.44
CA SER A 5 -5.94 -0.07 10.74
C SER A 5 -5.46 -0.28 9.30
N TYR A 6 -5.00 0.77 8.63
CA TYR A 6 -4.43 0.67 7.28
C TYR A 6 -3.10 -0.09 7.30
N TRP A 7 -2.24 0.20 8.27
CA TRP A 7 -1.00 -0.56 8.53
C TRP A 7 -1.26 -2.07 8.68
N LEU A 8 -2.27 -2.45 9.47
CA LEU A 8 -2.71 -3.83 9.63
C LEU A 8 -3.25 -4.42 8.33
N GLY A 9 -4.05 -3.64 7.58
CA GLY A 9 -4.56 -4.03 6.27
C GLY A 9 -3.43 -4.38 5.29
N PHE A 10 -2.43 -3.51 5.17
CA PHE A 10 -1.26 -3.77 4.33
C PHE A 10 -0.41 -4.95 4.83
N SER A 11 -0.26 -5.13 6.15
CA SER A 11 0.47 -6.26 6.70
C SER A 11 -0.24 -7.61 6.50
N CYS A 12 -1.56 -7.59 6.29
CA CYS A 12 -2.35 -8.77 5.97
C CYS A 12 -2.15 -9.23 4.51
N PHE A 13 -1.69 -8.35 3.62
CA PHE A 13 -1.45 -8.69 2.22
C PHE A 13 -0.13 -9.46 2.05
N SER A 14 -0.24 -10.74 1.68
CA SER A 14 0.89 -11.56 1.24
C SER A 14 1.57 -10.93 0.02
N GLY A 15 2.79 -10.41 0.24
CA GLY A 15 3.62 -9.73 -0.76
C GLY A 15 3.97 -8.29 -0.39
N ILE A 16 3.30 -7.68 0.58
CA ILE A 16 3.60 -6.34 1.11
C ILE A 16 4.32 -6.52 2.44
N GLY A 17 5.64 -6.70 2.36
CA GLY A 17 6.52 -6.70 3.53
C GLY A 17 6.84 -5.29 4.02
N PRO A 18 7.55 -5.16 5.15
CA PRO A 18 7.94 -3.87 5.73
C PRO A 18 8.75 -2.99 4.77
N VAL A 19 9.53 -3.57 3.86
CA VAL A 19 10.32 -2.84 2.86
C VAL A 19 9.41 -2.13 1.84
N LYS A 20 8.46 -2.86 1.25
CA LYS A 20 7.49 -2.33 0.28
C LYS A 20 6.54 -1.35 0.95
N PHE A 21 6.08 -1.69 2.14
CA PHE A 21 5.27 -0.80 2.95
C PHE A 21 5.98 0.52 3.25
N ASN A 22 7.28 0.49 3.58
CA ASN A 22 8.06 1.71 3.79
C ASN A 22 8.25 2.53 2.51
N GLN A 23 8.34 1.91 1.33
CA GLN A 23 8.35 2.62 0.05
C GLN A 23 7.03 3.33 -0.21
N ILE A 24 5.91 2.66 0.05
CA ILE A 24 4.57 3.23 -0.03
C ILE A 24 4.43 4.45 0.90
N ILE A 25 4.79 4.31 2.19
CA ILE A 25 4.71 5.43 3.15
C ILE A 25 5.63 6.58 2.74
N LYS A 26 6.84 6.29 2.22
CA LYS A 26 7.72 7.33 1.70
C LYS A 26 7.14 8.07 0.49
N ARG A 27 6.31 7.41 -0.33
CA ARG A 27 5.69 7.99 -1.53
C ARG A 27 4.42 8.77 -1.19
N PHE A 28 3.53 8.17 -0.41
CA PHE A 28 2.19 8.71 -0.11
C PHE A 28 2.10 9.41 1.24
N ASN A 29 3.21 9.58 1.97
CA ASN A 29 3.29 10.09 3.35
C ASN A 29 2.55 9.28 4.42
N SER A 30 1.42 8.64 4.10
CA SER A 30 0.57 7.93 5.05
C SER A 30 0.00 6.62 4.49
N ALA A 31 -0.24 5.66 5.38
CA ALA A 31 -0.86 4.38 5.03
C ALA A 31 -2.29 4.57 4.50
N LYS A 32 -3.00 5.58 5.03
CA LYS A 32 -4.33 5.93 4.55
C LYS A 32 -4.28 6.44 3.11
N GLU A 33 -3.39 7.39 2.81
CA GLU A 33 -3.27 7.96 1.46
C GLU A 33 -2.88 6.88 0.45
N ALA A 34 -1.98 5.99 0.82
CA ALA A 34 -1.64 4.82 0.02
C ALA A 34 -2.83 3.89 -0.25
N TRP A 35 -3.71 3.70 0.73
CA TRP A 35 -4.90 2.86 0.56
C TRP A 35 -5.93 3.49 -0.40
N PHE A 36 -5.96 4.82 -0.48
CA PHE A 36 -6.81 5.57 -1.41
C PHE A 36 -6.08 5.96 -2.71
N ALA A 37 -4.81 5.59 -2.86
CA ALA A 37 -4.02 5.94 -4.03
C ALA A 37 -4.50 5.16 -5.27
N SER A 38 -4.32 5.77 -6.43
CA SER A 38 -4.64 5.16 -7.71
C SER A 38 -3.80 3.91 -7.97
N LYS A 39 -4.36 2.95 -8.70
CA LYS A 39 -3.65 1.72 -9.11
C LYS A 39 -2.28 2.03 -9.73
N LYS A 40 -2.22 3.01 -10.63
CA LYS A 40 -1.00 3.43 -11.33
C LYS A 40 0.10 3.93 -10.37
N ASP A 41 -0.30 4.71 -9.39
CA ASP A 41 0.56 5.23 -8.33
C ASP A 41 1.08 4.10 -7.42
N LEU A 42 0.21 3.13 -7.10
CA LEU A 42 0.59 1.92 -6.38
C LEU A 42 1.51 1.01 -7.22
N GLU A 43 1.32 0.93 -8.54
CA GLU A 43 2.20 0.18 -9.45
C GLU A 43 3.60 0.77 -9.50
N GLU A 44 3.71 2.10 -9.59
CA GLU A 44 5.01 2.77 -9.52
C GLU A 44 5.71 2.58 -8.17
N ALA A 45 4.95 2.46 -7.07
CA ALA A 45 5.51 2.27 -5.74
C ALA A 45 5.81 0.81 -5.35
N LEU A 46 5.03 -0.16 -5.84
CA LEU A 46 5.08 -1.58 -5.42
C LEU A 46 5.53 -2.55 -6.52
N GLY A 47 5.46 -2.13 -7.78
CA GLY A 47 5.56 -2.97 -8.96
C GLY A 47 4.23 -3.61 -9.37
N GLU A 48 4.09 -3.90 -10.67
CA GLU A 48 2.90 -4.36 -11.40
C GLU A 48 2.17 -5.57 -10.77
N GLY A 49 2.86 -6.39 -9.96
CA GLY A 49 2.30 -7.62 -9.38
C GLY A 49 1.44 -7.44 -8.12
N LEU A 50 1.45 -6.28 -7.45
CA LEU A 50 0.74 -6.07 -6.19
C LEU A 50 -0.46 -5.13 -6.28
N SER A 51 -0.49 -4.28 -7.30
CA SER A 51 -1.58 -3.32 -7.58
C SER A 51 -2.90 -3.99 -7.94
N THR A 52 -2.84 -5.16 -8.57
CA THR A 52 -4.01 -5.94 -9.02
C THR A 52 -4.82 -6.52 -7.86
N LYS A 53 -4.26 -6.57 -6.64
CA LYS A 53 -4.89 -7.17 -5.46
C LYS A 53 -5.71 -6.18 -4.61
N PHE A 54 -5.67 -4.89 -4.93
CA PHE A 54 -6.44 -3.85 -4.22
C PHE A 54 -7.77 -3.50 -4.89
N GLU A 55 -8.10 -4.14 -6.02
CA GLU A 55 -9.42 -4.06 -6.64
C GLU A 55 -10.38 -4.99 -5.87
N VAL A 56 -11.10 -4.41 -4.90
CA VAL A 56 -12.29 -5.00 -4.28
C VAL A 56 -13.43 -4.01 -4.35
#